data_AF-A0A310SE97-F1
#
_entry.id   AF-A0A310SE97-F1
#
_cell.length_a   1.000
_cell.length_b   1.000
_cell.length_c   1.000
_cell.angle_alpha   90.00
_cell.angle_beta   90.00
_cell.angle_gamma   90.00
#
_symmetry.space_group_name_H-M   'P 1'
#
loop_
_entity.id
_entity.type
_entity.pdbx_description
1 polymer ?
#
loop_
_entity_poly.entity_id
_entity_poly.type
_entity_poly.pdbx_seq_one_letter_code
_entity_poly.pdbx_strand_id
1 'polypeptide(L)'
;MAFSPEGTYFAWVNGVTTKILHCSTWKIITEIKRPKISAIQFSPRSTYFMTWEPLIATMSNLQATPNLHIWKSETGEVVKSFIQKKQSEWEPQWTNDEKVCGMLVGADVILYEDVNFNKIMYRINVAKVARFSISPSNAPYYILCYMPGKSDQPSFSRIFQYPKFESMQALANKSFFQADRVNIYWNNLGTNILLMTSTEVDKTGASYYGKQMLHYLSTKGETAMVALSTKGPIHAVQWSPKNNEFCVVYDFMPAKATLFNLKCEPIFEFVLLILTGFGNLRGGIELWDVGNRKLIAKTEAPDTTLLQWSPDGEHFMTATTAPRLRIGNGFKIWHYTGTLLYERPWNEQEELWEVLWQTFPPETFPEKSISYKAVEGIAPSQPQASKQIYRPPSARGEAITFKLREDEMFKDKKKTSKSTTKAKKKTKKGTKESEASVSSQSNNPSTNGQVATNAEIQNLTTNVPECDDLERSKKIKKIKSKLEQISKLKELLVAGKQLEINQLDKIKKEADLIKQLEELAL
;
A
#
# COMPACT_ATOMS: atom_id res chain seq x y z
N MET A 1 1.71 19.24 -0.18
CA MET A 1 2.35 20.29 -1.00
C MET A 1 3.06 19.63 -2.19
N ALA A 2 3.64 20.36 -3.14
CA ALA A 2 4.34 19.74 -4.27
C ALA A 2 5.43 20.64 -4.87
N PHE A 3 6.61 20.08 -5.13
CA PHE A 3 7.57 20.67 -6.06
C PHE A 3 7.26 20.24 -7.48
N SER A 4 7.54 21.10 -8.46
CA SER A 4 7.47 20.73 -9.87
C SER A 4 8.59 19.73 -10.22
N PRO A 5 8.47 18.88 -11.24
CA PRO A 5 9.46 17.82 -11.49
C PRO A 5 10.90 18.32 -11.65
N GLU A 6 11.07 19.50 -12.23
CA GLU A 6 12.36 20.17 -12.42
C GLU A 6 12.77 21.09 -11.25
N GLY A 7 11.94 21.23 -10.21
CA GLY A 7 12.27 22.06 -9.04
C GLY A 7 12.10 23.56 -9.23
N THR A 8 11.63 24.00 -10.39
CA THR A 8 11.41 25.42 -10.74
C THR A 8 10.32 26.05 -9.88
N TYR A 9 9.24 25.32 -9.62
CA TYR A 9 8.10 25.81 -8.85
C TYR A 9 7.85 24.97 -7.60
N PHE A 10 7.29 25.63 -6.59
CA PHE A 10 6.74 24.99 -5.41
C PHE A 10 5.30 25.46 -5.21
N ALA A 11 4.38 24.52 -4.99
CA ALA A 11 2.97 24.80 -4.79
C ALA A 11 2.43 24.16 -3.52
N TRP A 12 1.49 24.85 -2.88
CA TRP A 12 0.76 24.34 -1.73
C TRP A 12 -0.68 24.84 -1.72
N VAL A 13 -1.52 24.13 -0.97
CA VAL A 13 -2.94 24.38 -0.84
C VAL A 13 -3.29 24.49 0.64
N ASN A 14 -4.12 25.47 0.99
CA ASN A 14 -4.61 25.68 2.37
C ASN A 14 -6.13 25.53 2.50
N GLY A 15 -6.77 24.84 1.55
CA GLY A 15 -8.22 24.62 1.49
C GLY A 15 -9.04 25.80 0.97
N VAL A 16 -8.46 27.00 0.86
CA VAL A 16 -9.11 28.22 0.36
C VAL A 16 -8.46 28.71 -0.93
N THR A 17 -7.13 28.68 -0.95
CA THR A 17 -6.30 29.17 -2.05
C THR A 17 -5.19 28.17 -2.34
N THR A 18 -4.79 28.11 -3.60
CA THR A 18 -3.59 27.41 -4.04
C THR A 18 -2.57 28.45 -4.48
N LYS A 19 -1.35 28.36 -3.95
CA LYS A 19 -0.27 29.29 -4.29
C LYS A 19 0.84 28.54 -4.99
N ILE A 20 1.41 29.20 -6.00
CA ILE A 20 2.59 28.73 -6.73
C ILE A 20 3.67 29.78 -6.54
N LEU A 21 4.84 29.37 -6.06
CA LEU A 21 6.02 30.20 -5.95
C LEU A 21 7.14 29.72 -6.88
N HIS A 22 8.03 30.64 -7.25
CA HIS A 22 9.23 30.34 -8.01
C HIS A 22 10.41 30.07 -7.07
N CYS A 23 11.02 28.90 -7.14
CA CYS A 23 12.01 28.45 -6.15
C CYS A 23 13.32 29.25 -6.16
N SER A 24 13.70 29.88 -7.29
CA SER A 24 14.93 30.69 -7.32
C SER A 24 14.81 32.03 -6.58
N THR A 25 13.60 32.61 -6.51
CA THR A 25 13.35 33.92 -5.89
C THR A 25 12.53 33.82 -4.62
N TRP A 26 11.92 32.65 -4.35
CA TRP A 26 10.96 32.41 -3.28
C TRP A 26 9.77 33.38 -3.28
N LYS A 27 9.42 33.91 -4.46
CA LYS A 27 8.27 34.81 -4.65
C LYS A 27 7.07 34.05 -5.18
N ILE A 28 5.90 34.36 -4.65
CA ILE A 28 4.62 33.87 -5.16
C ILE A 28 4.38 34.52 -6.52
N ILE A 29 4.19 33.69 -7.54
CA ILE A 29 3.90 34.13 -8.91
C ILE A 29 2.40 34.04 -9.23
N THR A 30 1.73 33.04 -8.66
CA THR A 30 0.34 32.72 -8.98
C THR A 30 -0.43 32.39 -7.71
N GLU A 31 -1.62 32.98 -7.57
CA GLU A 31 -2.58 32.67 -6.52
C GLU A 31 -3.93 32.27 -7.16
N ILE A 32 -4.30 31.00 -7.03
CA ILE A 32 -5.57 30.47 -7.49
C ILE A 32 -6.57 30.51 -6.34
N LYS A 33 -7.54 31.42 -6.43
CA LYS A 33 -8.59 31.63 -5.43
C LYS A 33 -9.75 30.66 -5.66
N ARG A 34 -9.53 29.39 -5.34
CA ARG A 34 -10.53 28.34 -5.48
C ARG A 34 -10.58 27.46 -4.23
N PRO A 35 -11.70 27.42 -3.51
CA PRO A 35 -11.81 26.65 -2.28
C PRO A 35 -11.91 25.15 -2.58
N LYS A 36 -11.60 24.32 -1.58
CA LYS A 36 -11.78 22.85 -1.61
C LYS A 36 -10.91 22.09 -2.63
N ILE A 37 -9.90 22.73 -3.21
CA ILE A 37 -8.83 21.98 -3.89
C ILE A 37 -8.20 21.02 -2.87
N SER A 38 -8.18 19.74 -3.21
CA SER A 38 -7.66 18.68 -2.32
C SER A 38 -6.46 17.95 -2.91
N ALA A 39 -6.25 18.04 -4.23
CA ALA A 39 -5.10 17.42 -4.88
C ALA A 39 -4.50 18.35 -5.94
N ILE A 40 -3.16 18.33 -6.03
CA ILE A 40 -2.38 19.16 -6.94
C ILE A 40 -1.25 18.35 -7.57
N GLN A 41 -0.91 18.66 -8.81
CA GLN A 41 0.19 18.02 -9.52
C GLN A 41 0.70 18.91 -10.66
N PHE A 42 1.99 18.83 -10.96
CA PHE A 42 2.59 19.49 -12.12
C PHE A 42 2.72 18.52 -13.30
N SER A 43 2.68 19.04 -14.52
CA SER A 43 3.08 18.29 -15.71
C SER A 43 4.62 18.08 -15.74
N PRO A 44 5.12 17.13 -16.56
CA PRO A 44 6.54 16.74 -16.56
C PRO A 44 7.56 17.88 -16.73
N ARG A 45 7.28 18.88 -17.56
CA ARG A 45 8.16 20.05 -17.77
C ARG A 45 7.72 21.27 -16.96
N SER A 46 6.84 21.07 -16.00
CA SER A 46 6.31 22.12 -15.13
C SER A 46 5.52 23.23 -15.85
N THR A 47 5.21 23.10 -17.14
CA THR A 47 4.45 24.11 -17.91
C THR A 47 3.02 24.24 -17.40
N TYR A 48 2.42 23.11 -17.03
CA TYR A 48 1.05 23.03 -16.55
C TYR A 48 0.99 22.62 -15.09
N PHE A 49 0.01 23.20 -14.41
CA PHE A 49 -0.35 22.86 -13.05
C PHE A 49 -1.78 22.33 -13.05
N MET A 50 -2.01 21.24 -12.35
CA MET A 50 -3.29 20.54 -12.32
C MET A 50 -3.85 20.57 -10.91
N THR A 51 -5.12 20.90 -10.78
CA THR A 51 -5.83 20.92 -9.49
C THR A 51 -7.09 20.10 -9.59
N TRP A 52 -7.39 19.35 -8.54
CA TRP A 52 -8.64 18.62 -8.41
C TRP A 52 -9.35 18.93 -7.10
N GLU A 53 -10.66 19.07 -7.20
CA GLU A 53 -11.57 19.23 -6.09
C GLU A 53 -12.66 18.14 -6.08
N PRO A 54 -13.18 17.75 -4.91
CA PRO A 54 -14.31 16.83 -4.83
C PRO A 54 -15.53 17.39 -5.55
N LEU A 55 -16.19 16.55 -6.35
CA LEU A 55 -17.40 16.94 -7.06
C LEU A 55 -18.55 17.16 -6.05
N ILE A 56 -19.08 18.38 -5.98
CA ILE A 56 -20.24 18.70 -5.14
C ILE A 56 -21.46 18.84 -6.05
N ALA A 57 -22.29 17.81 -6.11
CA ALA A 57 -23.58 17.89 -6.78
C ALA A 57 -24.55 18.67 -5.87
N THR A 58 -24.95 19.87 -6.30
CA THR A 58 -25.96 20.67 -5.59
C THR A 58 -27.29 20.54 -6.33
N MET A 59 -28.41 20.46 -5.61
CA MET A 59 -29.76 20.33 -6.19
C MET A 59 -30.12 21.43 -7.21
N SER A 60 -29.43 22.57 -7.18
CA SER A 60 -29.62 23.70 -8.10
C SER A 60 -28.86 23.60 -9.44
N ASN A 61 -27.86 22.72 -9.57
CA ASN A 61 -27.09 22.52 -10.80
C ASN A 61 -26.99 21.02 -11.12
N LEU A 62 -27.93 20.53 -11.94
CA LEU A 62 -27.96 19.15 -12.45
C LEU A 62 -26.77 18.82 -13.37
N GLN A 63 -26.10 19.83 -13.94
CA GLN A 63 -24.82 19.67 -14.63
C GLN A 63 -23.69 19.77 -13.62
N ALA A 64 -22.96 18.66 -13.46
CA ALA A 64 -21.74 18.58 -12.66
C ALA A 64 -20.76 19.69 -13.08
N THR A 65 -20.38 20.57 -12.14
CA THR A 65 -19.36 21.59 -12.40
C THR A 65 -18.02 20.92 -12.65
N PRO A 66 -17.21 21.41 -13.60
CA PRO A 66 -15.85 20.90 -13.79
C PRO A 66 -15.06 21.04 -12.49
N ASN A 67 -14.42 19.95 -12.09
CA ASN A 67 -13.69 19.82 -10.83
C ASN A 67 -12.21 19.49 -11.02
N LEU A 68 -11.80 19.24 -12.26
CA LEU A 68 -10.41 19.10 -12.67
C LEU A 68 -10.04 20.30 -13.54
N HIS A 69 -8.96 20.99 -13.19
CA HIS A 69 -8.49 22.18 -13.91
C HIS A 69 -7.02 22.06 -14.26
N ILE A 70 -6.70 22.42 -15.49
CA ILE A 70 -5.35 22.56 -16.00
C ILE A 70 -5.08 24.05 -16.13
N TRP A 71 -4.05 24.52 -15.45
CA TRP A 71 -3.59 25.89 -15.40
C TRP A 71 -2.22 25.99 -16.06
N LYS A 72 -1.86 27.14 -16.62
CA LYS A 72 -0.45 27.45 -16.88
C LYS A 72 0.24 27.75 -15.56
N SER A 73 1.36 27.09 -15.26
CA SER A 73 2.06 27.25 -13.97
C SER A 73 2.55 28.67 -13.75
N GLU A 74 3.08 29.31 -14.80
CA GLU A 74 3.67 30.65 -14.74
C GLU A 74 2.63 31.76 -14.53
N THR A 75 1.52 31.71 -15.27
CA THR A 75 0.54 32.81 -15.30
C THR A 75 -0.71 32.54 -14.47
N GLY A 76 -1.01 31.27 -14.15
CA GLY A 76 -2.27 30.89 -13.51
C GLY A 76 -3.49 30.94 -14.43
N GLU A 77 -3.30 31.07 -15.73
CA GLU A 77 -4.42 31.04 -16.70
C GLU A 77 -5.02 29.64 -16.80
N VAL A 78 -6.36 29.54 -16.80
CA VAL A 78 -7.06 28.27 -17.04
C VAL A 78 -6.90 27.88 -18.51
N VAL A 79 -6.26 26.73 -18.75
CA VAL A 79 -6.13 26.14 -20.09
C VAL A 79 -7.38 25.33 -20.43
N LYS A 80 -7.80 24.45 -19.52
CA LYS A 80 -8.99 23.62 -19.70
C LYS A 80 -9.54 23.14 -18.37
N SER A 81 -10.83 22.87 -18.36
CA SER A 81 -11.55 22.29 -17.24
C SER A 81 -12.28 21.01 -17.67
N PHE A 82 -12.23 19.99 -16.83
CA PHE A 82 -12.87 18.69 -17.06
C PHE A 82 -13.72 18.28 -15.86
N ILE A 83 -14.67 17.39 -16.11
CA ILE A 83 -15.41 16.70 -15.05
C ILE A 83 -14.75 15.33 -14.86
N GLN A 84 -14.18 15.11 -13.68
CA GLN A 84 -13.56 13.86 -13.29
C GLN A 84 -14.23 13.29 -12.04
N LYS A 85 -15.00 12.23 -12.23
CA LYS A 85 -15.82 11.61 -11.17
C LYS A 85 -14.99 10.73 -10.23
N LYS A 86 -13.94 10.10 -10.74
CA LYS A 86 -13.06 9.26 -9.93
C LYS A 86 -12.08 10.15 -9.16
N GLN A 87 -11.97 9.94 -7.85
CA GLN A 87 -10.97 10.61 -7.02
C GLN A 87 -9.57 10.00 -7.21
N SER A 88 -9.49 8.68 -7.44
CA SER A 88 -8.24 8.00 -7.78
C SER A 88 -7.91 8.21 -9.26
N GLU A 89 -6.63 8.42 -9.58
CA GLU A 89 -6.16 8.67 -10.96
C GLU A 89 -6.91 9.86 -11.59
N TRP A 90 -7.06 10.92 -10.81
CA TRP A 90 -7.77 12.11 -11.25
C TRP A 90 -6.92 12.91 -12.25
N GLU A 91 -5.61 12.78 -12.16
CA GLU A 91 -4.61 13.50 -12.91
C GLU A 91 -4.55 13.08 -14.39
N PRO A 92 -4.59 14.03 -15.34
CA PRO A 92 -4.17 13.79 -16.70
C PRO A 92 -2.70 13.35 -16.74
N GLN A 93 -2.39 12.35 -17.56
CA GLN A 93 -1.02 11.91 -17.78
C GLN A 93 -0.46 12.52 -19.04
N TRP A 94 0.81 12.87 -19.02
CA TRP A 94 1.49 13.56 -20.11
C TRP A 94 2.69 12.76 -20.57
N THR A 95 3.04 12.89 -21.84
CA THR A 95 4.39 12.53 -22.29
C THR A 95 5.42 13.47 -21.67
N ASN A 96 6.67 13.01 -21.59
CA ASN A 96 7.75 13.78 -20.97
C ASN A 96 8.01 15.14 -21.65
N ASP A 97 7.69 15.25 -22.95
CA ASP A 97 7.77 16.49 -23.72
C ASP A 97 6.46 17.30 -23.75
N GLU A 98 5.43 16.85 -23.03
CA GLU A 98 4.10 17.47 -22.91
C GLU A 98 3.30 17.59 -24.20
N LYS A 99 3.71 16.91 -25.28
CA LYS A 99 3.00 16.94 -26.57
C LYS A 99 1.70 16.15 -26.55
N VAL A 100 1.66 15.02 -25.84
CA VAL A 100 0.46 14.18 -25.74
C VAL A 100 -0.03 14.16 -24.30
N CYS A 101 -1.32 14.45 -24.13
CA CYS A 101 -2.02 14.36 -22.85
C CYS A 101 -3.10 13.28 -22.93
N GLY A 102 -3.07 12.33 -22.01
CA GLY A 102 -4.05 11.25 -21.88
C GLY A 102 -4.92 11.37 -20.65
N MET A 103 -6.19 11.01 -20.79
CA MET A 103 -7.15 10.92 -19.69
C MET A 103 -8.01 9.67 -19.83
N LEU A 104 -8.35 9.05 -18.71
CA LEU A 104 -9.33 7.97 -18.67
C LEU A 104 -10.73 8.55 -18.44
N VAL A 105 -11.60 8.43 -19.44
CA VAL A 105 -12.99 8.89 -19.37
C VAL A 105 -13.91 7.68 -19.48
N GLY A 106 -14.49 7.29 -18.35
CA GLY A 106 -15.28 6.06 -18.24
C GLY A 106 -14.38 4.83 -18.38
N ALA A 107 -14.41 4.20 -19.55
CA ALA A 107 -13.63 3.00 -19.88
C ALA A 107 -12.71 3.19 -21.10
N ASP A 108 -12.60 4.43 -21.58
CA ASP A 108 -11.86 4.78 -22.78
C ASP A 108 -10.73 5.75 -22.43
N VAL A 109 -9.55 5.53 -23.02
CA VAL A 109 -8.43 6.47 -22.91
C VAL A 109 -8.55 7.47 -24.05
N ILE A 110 -8.68 8.74 -23.71
CA ILE A 110 -8.75 9.86 -24.64
C ILE A 110 -7.38 10.53 -24.68
N LEU A 111 -6.83 10.70 -25.88
CA LEU A 111 -5.55 11.37 -26.09
C LEU A 111 -5.77 12.68 -26.85
N TYR A 112 -5.13 13.73 -26.34
CA TYR A 112 -5.06 15.06 -26.93
C TYR A 112 -3.61 15.34 -27.34
N GLU A 113 -3.43 16.07 -28.45
CA GLU A 113 -2.13 16.52 -28.95
C GLU A 113 -2.01 18.05 -28.84
N ASP A 114 -0.78 18.51 -28.61
CA ASP A 114 -0.38 19.91 -28.65
C ASP A 114 -1.32 20.83 -27.86
N VAL A 115 -1.79 20.32 -26.72
CA VAL A 115 -2.62 21.08 -25.76
C VAL A 115 -3.98 21.49 -26.37
N ASN A 116 -4.37 20.89 -27.50
CA ASN A 116 -5.68 21.10 -28.10
C ASN A 116 -6.73 20.20 -27.47
N PHE A 117 -7.25 20.63 -26.33
CA PHE A 117 -8.31 19.92 -25.60
C PHE A 117 -9.72 20.05 -26.21
N ASN A 118 -9.85 20.67 -27.39
CA ASN A 118 -11.12 20.78 -28.10
C ASN A 118 -11.32 19.66 -29.12
N LYS A 119 -10.23 19.01 -29.55
CA LYS A 119 -10.25 17.91 -30.52
C LYS A 119 -9.64 16.67 -29.88
N ILE A 120 -10.44 15.61 -29.81
CA ILE A 120 -9.92 14.28 -29.45
C ILE A 120 -9.13 13.75 -30.64
N MET A 121 -7.83 13.52 -30.45
CA MET A 121 -6.96 13.04 -31.52
C MET A 121 -7.08 11.52 -31.66
N TYR A 122 -6.97 10.80 -30.53
CA TYR A 122 -7.15 9.34 -30.48
C TYR A 122 -8.02 8.92 -29.31
N ARG A 123 -8.74 7.82 -29.51
CA ARG A 123 -9.56 7.17 -28.49
C ARG A 123 -9.25 5.68 -28.44
N ILE A 124 -8.62 5.24 -27.35
CA ILE A 124 -8.34 3.82 -27.11
C ILE A 124 -9.57 3.21 -26.42
N ASN A 125 -10.35 2.46 -27.18
CA ASN A 125 -11.50 1.68 -26.69
C ASN A 125 -11.19 0.17 -26.85
N VAL A 126 -10.12 -0.28 -26.20
CA VAL A 126 -9.76 -1.70 -26.19
C VAL A 126 -10.32 -2.31 -24.91
N ALA A 127 -11.39 -3.11 -25.05
CA ALA A 127 -11.92 -4.01 -24.01
C ALA A 127 -12.04 -3.40 -22.59
N LYS A 128 -12.72 -2.25 -22.46
CA LYS A 128 -12.98 -1.53 -21.19
C LYS A 128 -11.70 -1.31 -20.36
N VAL A 129 -10.96 -0.27 -20.67
CA VAL A 129 -9.75 0.10 -19.93
C VAL A 129 -10.14 0.56 -18.53
N ALA A 130 -9.57 -0.06 -17.50
CA ALA A 130 -9.79 0.35 -16.11
C ALA A 130 -8.71 1.31 -15.59
N ARG A 131 -7.48 1.14 -16.09
CA ARG A 131 -6.32 1.96 -15.74
C ARG A 131 -5.39 2.06 -16.94
N PHE A 132 -4.73 3.19 -17.12
CA PHE A 132 -3.72 3.38 -18.15
C PHE A 132 -2.49 4.10 -17.58
N SER A 133 -1.37 3.97 -18.27
CA SER A 133 -0.18 4.74 -17.95
C SER A 133 0.64 5.08 -19.19
N ILE A 134 1.05 6.34 -19.31
CA ILE A 134 1.95 6.83 -20.36
C ILE A 134 3.39 6.64 -19.88
N SER A 135 4.23 6.12 -20.77
CA SER A 135 5.65 5.95 -20.52
C SER A 135 6.36 7.29 -20.33
N PRO A 136 7.34 7.40 -19.40
CA PRO A 136 8.19 8.57 -19.28
C PRO A 136 9.20 8.72 -20.43
N SER A 137 9.22 7.81 -21.42
CA SER A 137 10.10 7.93 -22.58
C SER A 137 9.71 9.11 -23.48
N ASN A 138 10.70 9.65 -24.18
CA ASN A 138 10.45 10.51 -25.34
C ASN A 138 9.92 9.67 -26.51
N ALA A 139 9.70 10.31 -27.67
CA ALA A 139 9.24 9.62 -28.87
C ALA A 139 10.18 8.46 -29.26
N PRO A 140 9.66 7.27 -29.65
CA PRO A 140 8.23 6.91 -29.73
C PRO A 140 7.57 6.74 -28.36
N TYR A 141 6.35 7.28 -28.21
CA TYR A 141 5.62 7.18 -26.94
C TYR A 141 4.94 5.83 -26.79
N TYR A 142 4.98 5.29 -25.57
CA TYR A 142 4.33 4.02 -25.22
C TYR A 142 3.22 4.24 -24.20
N ILE A 143 2.11 3.53 -24.38
CA ILE A 143 0.94 3.61 -23.50
C ILE A 143 0.56 2.21 -23.06
N LEU A 144 0.58 1.97 -21.75
CA LEU A 144 0.07 0.75 -21.15
C LEU A 144 -1.42 0.92 -20.85
N CYS A 145 -2.25 -0.04 -21.26
CA CYS A 145 -3.65 -0.15 -20.86
C CYS A 145 -3.89 -1.44 -20.09
N TYR A 146 -4.48 -1.33 -18.91
CA TYR A 146 -4.96 -2.45 -18.12
C TYR A 146 -6.46 -2.63 -18.32
N MET A 147 -6.86 -3.85 -18.70
CA MET A 147 -8.23 -4.26 -18.95
C MET A 147 -8.58 -5.39 -17.97
N PRO A 148 -9.48 -5.16 -17.01
CA PRO A 148 -9.87 -6.17 -16.05
C PRO A 148 -10.68 -7.27 -16.75
N GLY A 149 -10.40 -8.52 -16.39
CA GLY A 149 -11.17 -9.67 -16.83
C GLY A 149 -12.55 -9.68 -16.19
N LYS A 150 -13.56 -10.18 -16.92
CA LYS A 150 -14.87 -10.50 -16.33
C LYS A 150 -14.76 -11.76 -15.46
N SER A 151 -15.84 -12.11 -14.75
CA SER A 151 -15.89 -13.35 -13.96
C SER A 151 -15.40 -14.55 -14.78
N ASP A 152 -14.34 -15.20 -14.30
CA ASP A 152 -13.66 -16.35 -14.90
C ASP A 152 -12.89 -16.08 -16.22
N GLN A 153 -12.74 -14.82 -16.62
CA GLN A 153 -11.89 -14.42 -17.74
C GLN A 153 -10.58 -13.79 -17.23
N PRO A 154 -9.46 -13.98 -17.96
CA PRO A 154 -8.21 -13.33 -17.61
C PRO A 154 -8.31 -11.81 -17.75
N SER A 155 -7.58 -11.09 -16.90
CA SER A 155 -7.27 -9.68 -17.11
C SER A 155 -6.08 -9.56 -18.06
N PHE A 156 -6.02 -8.44 -18.77
CA PHE A 156 -4.95 -8.17 -19.73
C PHE A 156 -4.27 -6.83 -19.43
N SER A 157 -2.97 -6.80 -19.66
CA SER A 157 -2.20 -5.56 -19.75
C SER A 157 -1.49 -5.53 -21.09
N ARG A 158 -1.73 -4.47 -21.86
CA ARG A 158 -1.18 -4.30 -23.21
C ARG A 158 -0.42 -3.01 -23.33
N ILE A 159 0.74 -3.09 -23.99
CA ILE A 159 1.54 -1.92 -24.36
C ILE A 159 1.24 -1.59 -25.82
N PHE A 160 0.87 -0.34 -26.08
CA PHE A 160 0.68 0.21 -27.40
C PHE A 160 1.77 1.25 -27.69
N GLN A 161 2.17 1.36 -28.95
CA GLN A 161 3.02 2.45 -29.42
C GLN A 161 2.13 3.52 -30.02
N TYR A 162 2.26 4.77 -29.60
CA TYR A 162 1.55 5.88 -30.22
C TYR A 162 1.94 6.03 -31.71
N PRO A 163 0.99 6.19 -32.67
CA PRO A 163 -0.48 6.25 -32.53
C PRO A 163 -1.22 4.93 -32.84
N LYS A 164 -0.54 3.78 -32.76
CA LYS A 164 -1.05 2.44 -33.11
C LYS A 164 -1.73 1.79 -31.90
N PHE A 165 -3.08 1.79 -31.90
CA PHE A 165 -3.89 1.33 -30.75
C PHE A 165 -4.76 0.11 -31.04
N GLU A 166 -4.63 -0.51 -32.21
CA GLU A 166 -5.36 -1.72 -32.52
C GLU A 166 -4.86 -2.90 -31.67
N SER A 167 -5.77 -3.78 -31.27
CA SER A 167 -5.43 -4.92 -30.39
C SER A 167 -4.35 -5.83 -30.97
N MET A 168 -4.31 -6.01 -32.30
CA MET A 168 -3.30 -6.83 -32.99
C MET A 168 -1.93 -6.14 -33.11
N GLN A 169 -1.88 -4.83 -32.87
CA GLN A 169 -0.67 -4.00 -32.95
C GLN A 169 -0.05 -3.74 -31.57
N ALA A 170 -0.58 -4.37 -30.51
CA ALA A 170 0.01 -4.29 -29.18
C ALA A 170 1.42 -4.87 -29.20
N LEU A 171 2.40 -4.11 -28.71
CA LEU A 171 3.80 -4.53 -28.64
C LEU A 171 4.00 -5.68 -27.66
N ALA A 172 3.36 -5.59 -26.51
CA ALA A 172 3.36 -6.62 -25.48
C ALA A 172 1.92 -6.84 -25.00
N ASN A 173 1.59 -8.10 -24.72
CA ASN A 173 0.29 -8.48 -24.19
C ASN A 173 0.47 -9.53 -23.10
N LYS A 174 0.21 -9.15 -21.86
CA LYS A 174 0.30 -10.04 -20.69
C LYS A 174 -1.08 -10.32 -20.13
N SER A 175 -1.45 -11.60 -20.08
CA SER A 175 -2.63 -12.07 -19.37
C SER A 175 -2.30 -12.56 -17.96
N PHE A 176 -3.21 -12.33 -17.03
CA PHE A 176 -3.14 -12.84 -15.67
C PHE A 176 -4.54 -12.95 -15.06
N PHE A 177 -4.71 -13.84 -14.09
CA PHE A 177 -5.95 -14.04 -13.36
C PHE A 177 -5.85 -13.39 -11.98
N GLN A 178 -7.02 -13.09 -11.39
CA GLN A 178 -7.13 -12.58 -10.04
C GLN A 178 -6.34 -11.27 -9.85
N ALA A 179 -6.87 -10.16 -10.35
CA ALA A 179 -6.28 -8.84 -10.18
C ALA A 179 -7.39 -7.83 -9.92
N ASP A 180 -7.65 -7.56 -8.64
CA ASP A 180 -8.65 -6.58 -8.23
C ASP A 180 -8.06 -5.17 -8.31
N ARG A 181 -6.76 -5.04 -8.02
CA ARG A 181 -6.00 -3.80 -8.19
C ARG A 181 -4.68 -4.07 -8.92
N VAL A 182 -4.24 -3.09 -9.70
CA VAL A 182 -2.99 -3.14 -10.46
C VAL A 182 -2.23 -1.83 -10.29
N ASN A 183 -1.00 -1.93 -9.79
CA ASN A 183 -0.06 -0.82 -9.74
C ASN A 183 0.94 -0.97 -10.88
N ILE A 184 1.20 0.14 -11.58
CA ILE A 184 2.06 0.20 -12.76
C ILE A 184 3.31 0.99 -12.41
N TYR A 185 4.49 0.41 -12.63
CA TYR A 185 5.78 1.05 -12.36
C TYR A 185 6.63 1.03 -13.64
N TRP A 186 6.79 2.18 -14.29
CA TRP A 186 7.75 2.35 -15.38
C TRP A 186 9.17 2.53 -14.85
N ASN A 187 10.16 2.01 -15.56
CA ASN A 187 11.54 2.46 -15.36
C ASN A 187 11.71 3.90 -15.90
N ASN A 188 12.78 4.58 -15.50
CA ASN A 188 12.99 5.99 -15.87
C ASN A 188 13.16 6.17 -17.40
N LEU A 189 13.69 5.16 -18.09
CA LEU A 189 13.78 5.17 -19.57
C LEU A 189 12.44 4.92 -20.27
N GLY A 190 11.43 4.43 -19.56
CA GLY A 190 10.11 4.15 -20.12
C GLY A 190 10.05 2.96 -21.08
N THR A 191 10.99 2.02 -20.96
CA THR A 191 11.12 0.83 -21.82
C THR A 191 10.62 -0.45 -21.15
N ASN A 192 10.60 -0.49 -19.83
CA ASN A 192 10.22 -1.67 -19.05
C ASN A 192 9.22 -1.29 -17.95
N ILE A 193 8.36 -2.24 -17.60
CA ILE A 193 7.24 -2.06 -16.69
C ILE A 193 7.19 -3.22 -15.71
N LEU A 194 6.99 -2.88 -14.43
CA LEU A 194 6.57 -3.83 -13.41
C LEU A 194 5.10 -3.58 -13.10
N LEU A 195 4.31 -4.65 -13.15
CA LEU A 195 2.90 -4.67 -12.80
C LEU A 195 2.71 -5.48 -11.53
N MET A 196 2.36 -4.80 -10.45
CA MET A 196 2.00 -5.47 -9.21
C MET A 196 0.49 -5.63 -9.18
N THR A 197 0.03 -6.88 -9.25
CA THR A 197 -1.39 -7.24 -9.14
C THR A 197 -1.69 -7.66 -7.70
N SER A 198 -2.86 -7.30 -7.20
CA SER A 198 -3.32 -7.71 -5.87
C SER A 198 -4.78 -8.13 -5.89
N THR A 199 -5.10 -9.15 -5.10
CA THR A 199 -6.47 -9.60 -4.83
C THR A 199 -6.82 -9.34 -3.38
N GLU A 200 -8.06 -8.98 -3.12
CA GLU A 200 -8.52 -8.71 -1.74
C GLU A 200 -8.90 -9.99 -1.00
N VAL A 201 -9.45 -10.98 -1.71
CA VAL A 201 -9.84 -12.28 -1.13
C VAL A 201 -9.35 -13.40 -2.02
N ASP A 202 -8.54 -14.30 -1.47
CA ASP A 202 -8.16 -15.50 -2.18
C ASP A 202 -9.34 -16.48 -2.20
N LYS A 203 -9.95 -16.65 -3.39
CA LYS A 203 -11.07 -17.58 -3.60
C LYS A 203 -10.72 -19.03 -3.27
N THR A 204 -9.43 -19.37 -3.19
CA THR A 204 -8.97 -20.71 -2.78
C THR A 204 -9.01 -20.92 -1.27
N GLY A 205 -9.25 -19.86 -0.49
CA GLY A 205 -9.27 -19.91 0.98
C GLY A 205 -7.87 -20.05 1.62
N ALA A 206 -6.80 -20.03 0.83
CA ALA A 206 -5.43 -20.21 1.33
C ALA A 206 -4.88 -18.98 2.07
N SER A 207 -5.41 -17.79 1.79
CA SER A 207 -4.96 -16.54 2.41
C SER A 207 -6.14 -15.61 2.70
N TYR A 208 -6.28 -15.19 3.96
CA TYR A 208 -7.23 -14.16 4.38
C TYR A 208 -6.84 -12.75 3.90
N TYR A 209 -5.57 -12.55 3.51
CA TYR A 209 -5.03 -11.26 3.07
C TYR A 209 -4.93 -11.15 1.55
N GLY A 210 -5.56 -12.08 0.83
CA GLY A 210 -5.48 -12.16 -0.62
C GLY A 210 -4.10 -12.59 -1.12
N LYS A 211 -3.80 -12.25 -2.38
CA LYS A 211 -2.60 -12.67 -3.09
C LYS A 211 -2.07 -11.51 -3.94
N GLN A 212 -0.75 -11.34 -3.91
CA GLN A 212 -0.05 -10.39 -4.77
C GLN A 212 0.86 -11.14 -5.75
N MET A 213 0.96 -10.63 -6.98
CA MET A 213 1.90 -11.11 -7.98
C MET A 213 2.60 -9.92 -8.64
N LEU A 214 3.80 -10.18 -9.14
CA LEU A 214 4.58 -9.21 -9.89
C LEU A 214 4.80 -9.72 -11.31
N HIS A 215 4.43 -8.91 -12.30
CA HIS A 215 4.65 -9.20 -13.71
C HIS A 215 5.58 -8.17 -14.32
N TYR A 216 6.38 -8.61 -15.29
CA TYR A 216 7.29 -7.76 -16.05
C TYR A 216 6.82 -7.69 -17.50
N LEU A 217 6.82 -6.50 -18.08
CA LEU A 217 6.57 -6.26 -19.50
C LEU A 217 7.64 -5.32 -20.05
N SER A 218 8.06 -5.55 -21.29
CA SER A 218 8.96 -4.67 -22.03
C SER A 218 8.30 -4.14 -23.30
N THR A 219 8.68 -2.95 -23.74
CA THR A 219 8.27 -2.39 -25.05
C THR A 219 8.76 -3.23 -26.23
N LYS A 220 9.72 -4.14 -26.02
CA LYS A 220 10.18 -5.13 -27.00
C LYS A 220 9.25 -6.35 -27.16
N GLY A 221 8.17 -6.43 -26.38
CA GLY A 221 7.21 -7.53 -26.42
C GLY A 221 7.49 -8.66 -25.44
N GLU A 222 8.62 -8.61 -24.71
CA GLU A 222 8.94 -9.56 -23.66
C GLU A 222 7.96 -9.42 -22.49
N THR A 223 7.45 -10.55 -21.99
CA THR A 223 6.60 -10.57 -20.79
C THR A 223 6.99 -11.73 -19.89
N ALA A 224 7.03 -11.51 -18.58
CA ALA A 224 7.38 -12.51 -17.60
C ALA A 224 6.54 -12.35 -16.32
N MET A 225 6.46 -13.42 -15.52
CA MET A 225 6.04 -13.34 -14.13
C MET A 225 7.32 -13.40 -13.28
N VAL A 226 7.51 -12.46 -12.37
CA VAL A 226 8.68 -12.45 -11.50
C VAL A 226 8.50 -13.55 -10.45
N ALA A 227 9.37 -14.56 -10.50
CA ALA A 227 9.34 -15.67 -9.56
C ALA A 227 9.99 -15.26 -8.24
N LEU A 228 9.17 -15.10 -7.21
CA LEU A 228 9.64 -14.83 -5.85
C LEU A 228 9.99 -16.13 -5.14
N SER A 229 11.05 -16.13 -4.33
CA SER A 229 11.56 -17.35 -3.66
C SER A 229 10.55 -17.95 -2.66
N THR A 230 9.70 -17.11 -2.10
CA THR A 230 8.68 -17.47 -1.12
C THR A 230 7.35 -16.82 -1.48
N LYS A 231 6.26 -17.45 -1.03
CA LYS A 231 4.91 -16.90 -1.18
C LYS A 231 4.63 -16.00 0.02
N GLY A 232 4.39 -14.72 -0.25
CA GLY A 232 4.00 -13.75 0.77
C GLY A 232 3.58 -12.44 0.15
N PRO A 233 3.23 -11.44 0.99
CA PRO A 233 2.92 -10.10 0.50
C PRO A 233 4.15 -9.45 -0.11
N ILE A 234 3.94 -8.60 -1.11
CA ILE A 234 4.92 -7.68 -1.68
C ILE A 234 4.70 -6.33 -1.00
N HIS A 235 5.71 -5.87 -0.27
CA HIS A 235 5.65 -4.61 0.48
C HIS A 235 6.10 -3.42 -0.37
N ALA A 236 7.11 -3.61 -1.21
CA ALA A 236 7.66 -2.56 -2.05
C ALA A 236 8.31 -3.11 -3.32
N VAL A 237 8.23 -2.31 -4.39
CA VAL A 237 8.88 -2.57 -5.68
C VAL A 237 9.49 -1.25 -6.14
N GLN A 238 10.77 -1.26 -6.51
CA GLN A 238 11.45 -0.06 -6.99
C GLN A 238 12.46 -0.39 -8.09
N TRP A 239 12.43 0.41 -9.15
CA TRP A 239 13.43 0.36 -10.22
C TRP A 239 14.76 0.94 -9.75
N SER A 240 15.87 0.35 -10.20
CA SER A 240 17.17 0.98 -10.08
C SER A 240 17.19 2.28 -10.89
N PRO A 241 17.77 3.38 -10.36
CA PRO A 241 18.00 4.60 -11.13
C PRO A 241 18.81 4.36 -12.42
N LYS A 242 19.61 3.29 -12.46
CA LYS A 242 20.41 2.87 -13.63
C LYS A 242 19.60 2.06 -14.67
N ASN A 243 18.32 1.78 -14.41
CA ASN A 243 17.37 1.13 -15.34
C ASN A 243 17.69 -0.31 -15.77
N ASN A 244 18.68 -0.95 -15.17
CA ASN A 244 19.15 -2.30 -15.50
C ASN A 244 18.63 -3.38 -14.54
N GLU A 245 18.12 -2.98 -13.38
CA GLU A 245 17.76 -3.86 -12.27
C GLU A 245 16.55 -3.27 -11.51
N PHE A 246 15.91 -4.09 -10.70
CA PHE A 246 14.86 -3.66 -9.78
C PHE A 246 14.92 -4.46 -8.49
N CYS A 247 14.49 -3.84 -7.38
CA CYS A 247 14.44 -4.47 -6.08
C CYS A 247 12.98 -4.73 -5.68
N VAL A 248 12.74 -5.90 -5.09
CA VAL A 248 11.45 -6.30 -4.56
C VAL A 248 11.60 -6.69 -3.11
N VAL A 249 10.78 -6.09 -2.26
CA VAL A 249 10.63 -6.46 -0.85
C VAL A 249 9.36 -7.28 -0.69
N TYR A 250 9.47 -8.52 -0.23
CA TYR A 250 8.37 -9.45 -0.13
C TYR A 250 8.53 -10.41 1.06
N ASP A 251 7.55 -11.28 1.25
CA ASP A 251 7.45 -12.25 2.35
C ASP A 251 6.86 -11.68 3.66
N PHE A 252 6.49 -12.56 4.57
CA PHE A 252 6.06 -12.20 5.92
C PHE A 252 7.24 -11.71 6.75
N MET A 253 6.98 -10.87 7.75
CA MET A 253 8.05 -10.32 8.60
C MET A 253 8.78 -11.45 9.36
N PRO A 254 10.13 -11.50 9.32
CA PRO A 254 11.05 -10.58 8.64
C PRO A 254 11.04 -10.73 7.12
N ALA A 255 10.74 -9.62 6.42
CA ALA A 255 10.63 -9.60 4.96
C ALA A 255 11.98 -9.76 4.30
N LYS A 256 11.99 -10.33 3.10
CA LYS A 256 13.16 -10.48 2.24
C LYS A 256 13.22 -9.34 1.23
N ALA A 257 14.42 -8.89 0.91
CA ALA A 257 14.66 -7.94 -0.18
C ALA A 257 15.55 -8.60 -1.23
N THR A 258 15.09 -8.72 -2.47
CA THR A 258 15.86 -9.35 -3.55
C THR A 258 16.01 -8.38 -4.72
N LEU A 259 17.23 -8.28 -5.24
CA LEU A 259 17.56 -7.58 -6.48
C LEU A 259 17.37 -8.52 -7.67
N PHE A 260 16.69 -8.05 -8.70
CA PHE A 260 16.44 -8.79 -9.93
C PHE A 260 17.00 -8.06 -11.15
N ASN A 261 17.45 -8.82 -12.14
CA ASN A 261 17.83 -8.29 -13.45
C ASN A 261 16.58 -8.09 -14.34
N LEU A 262 16.74 -7.51 -15.54
CA LEU A 262 15.65 -7.35 -16.50
C LEU A 262 15.05 -8.68 -17.01
N LYS A 263 15.77 -9.80 -16.87
CA LYS A 263 15.26 -11.14 -17.17
C LYS A 263 14.42 -11.73 -16.03
N CYS A 264 14.20 -10.96 -14.97
CA CYS A 264 13.49 -11.37 -13.75
C CYS A 264 14.19 -12.49 -12.97
N GLU A 265 15.51 -12.59 -13.09
CA GLU A 265 16.33 -13.55 -12.34
C GLU A 265 16.91 -12.86 -11.08
N PRO A 266 16.92 -13.54 -9.92
CA PRO A 266 17.48 -12.97 -8.70
C PRO A 266 19.01 -12.86 -8.81
N ILE A 267 19.55 -11.67 -8.58
CA ILE A 267 20.99 -11.38 -8.59
C ILE A 267 21.57 -11.46 -7.19
N PHE A 268 20.88 -10.87 -6.22
CA PHE A 268 21.36 -10.72 -4.85
C PHE A 268 20.19 -10.61 -3.88
N GLU A 269 20.29 -11.30 -2.74
CA GLU A 269 19.32 -11.20 -1.65
C GLU A 269 19.94 -10.38 -0.53
N PHE A 270 19.31 -9.27 -0.19
CA PHE A 270 19.69 -8.42 0.93
C PHE A 270 19.03 -8.94 2.20
N VAL A 271 19.79 -8.90 3.31
CA VAL A 271 19.28 -9.30 4.62
C VAL A 271 18.35 -8.21 5.18
N LEU A 272 18.71 -6.93 5.01
CA LEU A 272 17.79 -5.79 5.00
C LEU A 272 18.33 -4.76 3.99
N LEU A 273 17.59 -4.37 2.95
CA LEU A 273 17.95 -3.20 2.13
C LEU A 273 16.95 -2.11 2.45
N ILE A 274 17.36 -1.09 3.22
CA ILE A 274 16.51 0.04 3.66
C ILE A 274 15.07 -0.43 3.92
N LEU A 275 14.92 -1.44 4.79
CA LEU A 275 13.62 -1.86 5.28
C LEU A 275 13.26 -0.94 6.42
N THR A 276 12.88 0.27 6.06
CA THR A 276 12.25 1.16 7.00
C THR A 276 10.91 0.59 7.38
N GLY A 277 10.91 -0.24 8.40
CA GLY A 277 9.71 -0.69 9.05
C GLY A 277 9.10 0.47 9.83
N PHE A 278 8.43 1.37 9.12
CA PHE A 278 7.81 2.54 9.72
C PHE A 278 6.43 2.16 10.28
N GLY A 279 6.36 2.08 11.61
CA GLY A 279 5.23 1.56 12.38
C GLY A 279 5.70 0.64 13.49
N ASN A 280 5.32 -0.65 13.43
CA ASN A 280 5.61 -1.65 14.48
C ASN A 280 7.07 -2.12 14.57
N LEU A 281 7.95 -1.71 13.65
CA LEU A 281 9.35 -2.16 13.63
C LEU A 281 10.25 -1.06 14.21
N ARG A 282 11.40 -1.45 14.75
CA ARG A 282 12.30 -0.57 15.52
C ARG A 282 13.04 0.50 14.70
N GLY A 283 12.74 0.64 13.41
CA GLY A 283 13.38 1.64 12.55
C GLY A 283 14.84 1.35 12.17
N GLY A 284 15.22 0.08 12.06
CA GLY A 284 16.57 -0.29 11.58
C GLY A 284 16.74 0.06 10.10
N ILE A 285 17.87 0.68 9.76
CA ILE A 285 18.25 1.07 8.40
C ILE A 285 19.58 0.42 8.06
N GLU A 286 19.63 -0.30 6.94
CA GLU A 286 20.85 -0.85 6.36
C GLU A 286 21.11 -0.18 5.00
N LEU A 287 22.30 0.40 4.87
CA LEU A 287 22.75 1.16 3.70
C LEU A 287 23.75 0.30 2.94
N TRP A 288 23.49 0.06 1.65
CA TRP A 288 24.27 -0.85 0.82
C TRP A 288 24.80 -0.16 -0.43
N ASP A 289 26.03 -0.50 -0.79
CA ASP A 289 26.60 -0.28 -2.10
C ASP A 289 26.12 -1.42 -3.01
N VAL A 290 25.17 -1.14 -3.89
CA VAL A 290 24.60 -2.14 -4.81
C VAL A 290 25.61 -2.58 -5.87
N GLY A 291 26.50 -1.67 -6.31
CA GLY A 291 27.51 -1.97 -7.33
C GLY A 291 28.55 -2.97 -6.84
N ASN A 292 29.08 -2.75 -5.63
CA ASN A 292 30.04 -3.65 -4.99
C ASN A 292 29.38 -4.73 -4.10
N ARG A 293 28.04 -4.72 -3.98
CA ARG A 293 27.26 -5.62 -3.13
C ARG A 293 27.73 -5.67 -1.68
N LYS A 294 28.11 -4.50 -1.16
CA LYS A 294 28.75 -4.37 0.15
C LYS A 294 27.90 -3.49 1.06
N LEU A 295 27.67 -3.96 2.27
CA LEU A 295 27.05 -3.17 3.32
C LEU A 295 27.99 -1.99 3.67
N ILE A 296 27.46 -0.78 3.60
CA ILE A 296 28.17 0.46 3.96
C ILE A 296 28.01 0.70 5.46
N ALA A 297 26.78 0.72 5.96
CA ALA A 297 26.49 1.06 7.35
C ALA A 297 25.15 0.49 7.82
N LYS A 298 25.02 0.35 9.15
CA LYS A 298 23.76 0.08 9.84
C LYS A 298 23.49 1.23 10.80
N THR A 299 22.28 1.77 10.78
CA THR A 299 21.83 2.83 11.68
C THR A 299 20.40 2.56 12.15
N GLU A 300 19.97 3.24 13.20
CA GLU A 300 18.62 3.12 13.75
C GLU A 300 17.95 4.50 13.77
N ALA A 301 16.80 4.60 13.11
CA ALA A 301 15.94 5.78 13.11
C ALA A 301 14.54 5.35 13.60
N PRO A 302 14.35 5.24 14.93
CA PRO A 302 13.06 4.87 15.50
C PRO A 302 11.99 5.93 15.16
N ASP A 303 10.73 5.54 15.30
CA ASP A 303 9.55 6.43 15.18
C ASP A 303 9.43 7.17 13.84
N THR A 304 10.20 6.77 12.83
CA THR A 304 10.16 7.42 11.53
C THR A 304 8.91 6.97 10.77
N THR A 305 8.28 7.90 10.07
CA THR A 305 7.09 7.65 9.22
C THR A 305 7.38 7.84 7.74
N LEU A 306 8.45 8.57 7.41
CA LEU A 306 8.88 8.92 6.06
C LEU A 306 10.40 8.78 5.93
N LEU A 307 10.88 8.17 4.85
CA LEU A 307 12.28 8.24 4.42
C LEU A 307 12.35 8.63 2.96
N GLN A 308 13.23 9.57 2.65
CA GLN A 308 13.45 10.02 1.29
C GLN A 308 14.92 10.37 1.07
N TRP A 309 15.50 9.83 0.00
CA TRP A 309 16.83 10.24 -0.46
C TRP A 309 16.81 11.68 -0.96
N SER A 310 17.87 12.42 -0.62
CA SER A 310 18.17 13.70 -1.26
C SER A 310 18.48 13.45 -2.73
N PRO A 311 18.12 14.38 -3.63
CA PRO A 311 18.48 14.30 -5.05
C PRO A 311 19.98 14.25 -5.33
N ASP A 312 20.82 14.62 -4.36
CA ASP A 312 22.28 14.54 -4.47
C ASP A 312 22.85 13.11 -4.37
N GLY A 313 22.03 12.13 -3.96
CA GLY A 313 22.43 10.73 -3.78
C GLY A 313 23.38 10.47 -2.60
N GLU A 314 23.71 11.49 -1.81
CA GLU A 314 24.64 11.40 -0.68
C GLU A 314 23.89 11.44 0.67
N HIS A 315 22.82 12.22 0.73
CA HIS A 315 22.05 12.40 1.95
C HIS A 315 20.69 11.71 1.86
N PHE A 316 20.15 11.32 3.01
CA PHE A 316 18.76 10.91 3.12
C PHE A 316 18.11 11.53 4.35
N MET A 317 16.82 11.78 4.26
CA MET A 317 16.01 12.33 5.35
C MET A 317 15.14 11.23 5.94
N THR A 318 15.03 11.23 7.27
CA THR A 318 13.99 10.52 8.00
C THR A 318 13.11 11.54 8.70
N ALA A 319 11.79 11.39 8.63
CA ALA A 319 10.87 12.29 9.31
C ALA A 319 9.74 11.54 10.02
N THR A 320 9.29 12.12 11.12
CA THR A 320 8.14 11.71 11.90
C THR A 320 7.08 12.79 11.76
N THR A 321 6.01 12.48 11.02
CA THR A 321 4.99 13.46 10.65
C THR A 321 3.63 13.19 11.29
N ALA A 322 2.98 14.27 11.70
CA ALA A 322 1.60 14.28 12.17
C ALA A 322 0.62 14.22 10.97
N PRO A 323 -0.58 13.65 11.12
CA PRO A 323 -1.16 13.10 12.36
C PRO A 323 -0.80 11.62 12.61
N ARG A 324 0.03 10.99 11.75
CA ARG A 324 0.32 9.55 11.83
C ARG A 324 1.04 9.19 13.12
N LEU A 325 2.08 9.93 13.48
CA LEU A 325 2.78 9.78 14.76
C LEU A 325 3.19 11.16 15.29
N ARG A 326 2.83 11.44 16.54
CA ARG A 326 3.13 12.71 17.23
C ARG A 326 4.37 12.64 18.11
N ILE A 327 4.70 11.45 18.62
CA ILE A 327 5.89 11.24 19.44
C ILE A 327 7.12 11.32 18.53
N GLY A 328 8.08 12.17 18.88
CA GLY A 328 9.30 12.37 18.07
C GLY A 328 9.09 13.18 16.80
N ASN A 329 8.02 13.99 16.72
CA ASN A 329 7.71 14.81 15.56
C ASN A 329 8.90 15.70 15.16
N GLY A 330 9.24 15.70 13.86
CA GLY A 330 10.42 16.40 13.35
C GLY A 330 11.08 15.63 12.21
N PHE A 331 12.25 16.11 11.77
CA PHE A 331 13.04 15.43 10.74
C PHE A 331 14.54 15.41 11.07
N LYS A 332 15.22 14.44 10.48
CA LYS A 332 16.66 14.20 10.61
C LYS A 332 17.26 14.03 9.21
N ILE A 333 18.45 14.58 8.99
CA ILE A 333 19.23 14.41 7.77
C ILE A 333 20.46 13.58 8.09
N TRP A 334 20.65 12.54 7.31
CA TRP A 334 21.71 11.56 7.45
C TRP A 334 22.57 11.54 6.20
N HIS A 335 23.83 11.17 6.38
CA HIS A 335 24.73 10.79 5.30
C HIS A 335 24.58 9.29 4.98
N TYR A 336 24.85 8.87 3.74
CA TYR A 336 24.78 7.44 3.33
C TYR A 336 25.72 6.51 4.11
N THR A 337 26.69 7.05 4.86
CA THR A 337 27.52 6.28 5.81
C THR A 337 26.80 5.98 7.13
N GLY A 338 25.53 6.34 7.27
CA GLY A 338 24.74 6.18 8.49
C GLY A 338 24.96 7.26 9.55
N THR A 339 25.79 8.27 9.26
CA THR A 339 26.07 9.40 10.16
C THR A 339 24.89 10.37 10.19
N LEU A 340 24.42 10.74 11.38
CA LEU A 340 23.44 11.81 11.57
C LEU A 340 24.12 13.18 11.42
N LEU A 341 23.66 14.00 10.48
CA LEU A 341 24.24 15.33 10.23
C LEU A 341 23.42 16.46 10.84
N TYR A 342 22.08 16.30 10.82
CA TYR A 342 21.18 17.34 11.28
C TYR A 342 19.93 16.72 11.88
N GLU A 343 19.42 17.34 12.95
CA GLU A 343 18.18 16.96 13.60
C GLU A 343 17.41 18.23 13.95
N ARG A 344 16.14 18.26 13.57
CA ARG A 344 15.21 19.33 13.96
C ARG A 344 13.97 18.71 14.59
N PRO A 345 13.90 18.68 15.94
CA PRO A 345 12.69 18.28 16.64
C PRO A 345 11.66 19.41 16.58
N TRP A 346 10.38 19.05 16.54
CA TRP A 346 9.26 19.97 16.70
C TRP A 346 8.72 19.86 18.13
N ASN A 347 8.43 21.01 18.75
CA ASN A 347 7.92 21.09 20.11
C ASN A 347 6.42 20.73 20.17
N GLU A 348 5.87 20.45 21.35
CA GLU A 348 4.44 20.08 21.53
C GLU A 348 3.42 21.11 20.98
N GLN A 349 3.86 22.34 20.71
CA GLN A 349 3.01 23.43 20.19
C GLN A 349 2.97 23.50 18.66
N GLU A 350 3.90 22.82 17.96
CA GLU A 350 4.00 22.84 16.51
C GLU A 350 3.96 21.42 15.96
N GLU A 351 3.26 21.19 14.85
CA GLU A 351 3.20 19.87 14.20
C GLU A 351 3.84 19.94 12.81
N LEU A 352 4.80 19.06 12.54
CA LEU A 352 5.30 18.77 11.21
C LEU A 352 4.33 17.83 10.49
N TRP A 353 3.62 18.36 9.50
CA TRP A 353 2.65 17.61 8.68
C TRP A 353 3.32 16.91 7.49
N GLU A 354 4.23 17.60 6.83
CA GLU A 354 4.85 17.15 5.58
C GLU A 354 6.24 17.78 5.45
N VAL A 355 7.18 17.04 4.89
CA VAL A 355 8.52 17.51 4.54
C VAL A 355 8.95 16.84 3.25
N LEU A 356 9.59 17.61 2.37
CA LEU A 356 10.00 17.16 1.05
C LEU A 356 11.35 17.75 0.70
N TRP A 357 12.17 16.99 -0.04
CA TRP A 357 13.30 17.56 -0.74
C TRP A 357 12.82 18.38 -1.95
N GLN A 358 13.49 19.51 -2.20
CA GLN A 358 13.35 20.19 -3.48
C GLN A 358 13.81 19.24 -4.60
N THR A 359 13.02 19.12 -5.66
CA THR A 359 13.36 18.34 -6.85
C THR A 359 14.36 19.11 -7.71
N PHE A 360 15.11 18.40 -8.55
CA PHE A 360 16.05 18.99 -9.49
C PHE A 360 15.97 18.25 -10.82
N PRO A 361 16.32 18.91 -11.95
CA PRO A 361 16.41 18.23 -13.23
C PRO A 361 17.37 17.03 -13.16
N PRO A 362 17.17 16.00 -14.01
CA PRO A 362 18.12 14.91 -14.14
C PRO A 362 19.54 15.44 -14.39
N GLU A 363 20.55 14.73 -13.87
CA GLU A 363 21.98 15.06 -14.05
C GLU A 363 22.45 16.37 -13.39
N THR A 364 21.62 17.04 -12.59
CA THR A 364 22.03 18.24 -11.82
C THR A 364 23.18 17.92 -10.84
N PHE A 365 23.14 16.73 -10.23
CA PHE A 365 24.18 16.27 -9.31
C PHE A 365 24.98 15.13 -9.94
N PRO A 366 26.32 15.23 -10.00
CA PRO A 366 27.15 14.16 -10.55
C PRO A 366 27.16 12.94 -9.65
N GLU A 367 27.33 11.75 -10.23
CA GLU A 367 27.50 10.50 -9.47
C GLU A 367 28.79 10.58 -8.65
N LYS A 368 28.65 10.58 -7.32
CA LYS A 368 29.77 10.61 -6.39
C LYS A 368 30.31 9.20 -6.16
N SER A 369 31.62 9.10 -5.95
CA SER A 369 32.23 7.84 -5.56
C SER A 369 31.85 7.48 -4.13
N ILE A 370 31.52 6.20 -3.91
CA ILE A 370 31.12 5.71 -2.60
C ILE A 370 32.37 5.60 -1.71
N SER A 371 32.36 6.30 -0.58
CA SER A 371 33.34 6.20 0.49
C SER A 371 32.80 5.37 1.63
N TYR A 372 33.61 4.44 2.14
CA TYR A 372 33.25 3.63 3.31
C TYR A 372 33.69 4.26 4.63
N LYS A 373 34.30 5.46 4.60
CA LYS A 373 34.72 6.18 5.80
C LYS A 373 33.54 7.01 6.31
N ALA A 374 33.14 6.78 7.56
CA ALA A 374 32.10 7.56 8.21
C ALA A 374 32.52 9.04 8.31
N VAL A 375 31.59 9.93 7.99
CA VAL A 375 31.75 11.37 8.18
C VAL A 375 31.49 11.72 9.64
N GLU A 376 32.08 12.81 10.14
CA GLU A 376 31.77 13.36 11.46
C GLU A 376 30.31 13.87 11.50
N GLY A 377 29.62 13.63 12.61
CA GLY A 377 28.21 13.98 12.76
C GLY A 377 27.81 14.29 14.19
N ILE A 378 26.52 14.51 14.39
CA ILE A 378 25.94 14.87 15.69
C ILE A 378 25.39 13.63 16.41
N ALA A 379 25.33 13.69 17.74
CA ALA A 379 24.63 12.69 18.55
C ALA A 379 23.11 12.95 18.51
N PRO A 380 22.26 11.92 18.42
CA PRO A 380 20.81 12.08 18.45
C PRO A 380 20.35 12.63 19.81
N SER A 381 19.43 13.59 19.78
CA SER A 381 18.87 14.25 20.96
C SER A 381 17.84 13.40 21.71
N GLN A 382 17.20 12.43 21.04
CA GLN A 382 16.27 11.52 21.69
C GLN A 382 16.98 10.58 22.67
N PRO A 383 16.47 10.44 23.91
CA PRO A 383 17.03 9.49 24.86
C PRO A 383 16.93 8.07 24.31
N GLN A 384 18.06 7.39 24.15
CA GLN A 384 18.07 5.97 23.82
C GLN A 384 17.27 5.22 24.88
N ALA A 385 16.21 4.52 24.47
CA ALA A 385 15.42 3.68 25.35
C ALA A 385 16.35 2.75 26.12
N SER A 386 16.35 2.84 27.45
CA SER A 386 17.25 2.05 28.28
C SER A 386 17.05 0.57 27.95
N LYS A 387 18.13 -0.14 27.60
CA LYS A 387 18.13 -1.61 27.43
C LYS A 387 17.80 -2.38 28.74
N GLN A 388 17.41 -1.67 29.80
CA GLN A 388 16.98 -2.29 31.05
C GLN A 388 15.63 -2.98 30.83
N ILE A 389 15.67 -4.31 30.90
CA ILE A 389 14.50 -5.17 30.98
C ILE A 389 13.58 -4.59 32.07
N TYR A 390 12.32 -4.29 31.71
CA TYR A 390 11.33 -3.77 32.64
C TYR A 390 11.25 -4.67 33.87
N ARG A 391 11.64 -4.13 35.03
CA ARG A 391 11.52 -4.80 36.32
C ARG A 391 10.20 -4.36 36.96
N PRO A 392 9.24 -5.28 37.18
CA PRO A 392 8.02 -4.93 37.88
C PRO A 392 8.35 -4.37 39.26
N PRO A 393 7.54 -3.43 39.80
CA PRO A 393 7.80 -2.76 41.07
C PRO A 393 8.09 -3.71 42.25
N SER A 394 7.54 -4.91 42.21
CA SER A 394 7.70 -5.98 43.21
C SER A 394 9.07 -6.67 43.21
N ALA A 395 9.92 -6.47 42.20
CA ALA A 395 11.21 -7.16 42.06
C ALA A 395 12.43 -6.21 42.08
N ARG A 396 12.27 -5.00 42.62
CA ARG A 396 13.35 -4.02 42.77
C ARG A 396 14.12 -4.32 44.07
N GLY A 397 15.27 -4.98 43.99
CA GLY A 397 16.18 -5.17 45.14
C GLY A 397 16.81 -6.56 45.29
N GLU A 398 16.32 -7.57 44.58
CA GLU A 398 16.89 -8.93 44.67
C GLU A 398 17.91 -9.20 43.55
N ALA A 399 19.07 -9.74 43.94
CA ALA A 399 20.10 -10.17 43.01
C ALA A 399 19.71 -11.53 42.43
N ILE A 400 19.46 -11.59 41.12
CA ILE A 400 19.22 -12.85 40.42
C ILE A 400 20.53 -13.30 39.75
N THR A 401 21.16 -14.34 40.29
CA THR A 401 22.14 -15.16 39.56
C THR A 401 21.41 -16.09 38.59
N PHE A 402 21.03 -15.57 37.43
CA PHE A 402 20.58 -16.42 36.31
C PHE A 402 21.66 -16.41 35.23
N LYS A 403 22.43 -17.49 35.12
CA LYS A 403 23.23 -17.77 33.93
C LYS A 403 22.30 -18.45 32.91
N LEU A 404 21.96 -17.74 31.83
CA LEU A 404 21.44 -18.38 30.63
C LEU A 404 22.53 -19.32 30.10
N ARG A 405 22.23 -20.61 29.91
CA ARG A 405 23.13 -21.52 29.20
C ARG A 405 23.11 -21.13 27.72
N GLU A 406 24.19 -20.50 27.27
CA GLU A 406 24.56 -20.45 25.86
C GLU A 406 24.99 -21.85 25.41
N ASP A 407 24.46 -22.27 24.27
CA ASP A 407 24.94 -23.25 23.30
C ASP A 407 25.81 -24.42 23.78
N GLU A 408 25.29 -25.65 23.66
CA GLU A 408 26.09 -26.74 23.09
C GLU A 408 25.25 -27.62 22.14
N MET A 409 25.56 -27.49 20.86
CA MET A 409 25.24 -28.44 19.81
C MET A 409 26.29 -29.57 19.82
N PHE A 410 25.83 -30.82 19.70
CA PHE A 410 26.56 -32.06 19.38
C PHE A 410 27.57 -32.64 20.39
N LYS A 411 27.19 -33.76 21.02
CA LYS A 411 28.02 -35.00 21.05
C LYS A 411 27.20 -36.26 21.37
N ASP A 412 27.66 -37.33 20.74
CA ASP A 412 27.02 -38.61 20.50
C ASP A 412 27.27 -39.65 21.63
N LYS A 413 26.40 -40.67 21.66
CA LYS A 413 26.56 -42.04 22.22
C LYS A 413 26.31 -42.38 23.71
N LYS A 414 25.35 -43.34 23.81
CA LYS A 414 25.34 -44.64 24.53
C LYS A 414 24.75 -44.76 25.95
N LYS A 415 23.60 -45.48 25.97
CA LYS A 415 23.10 -46.54 26.88
C LYS A 415 23.85 -46.78 28.21
N THR A 416 23.11 -46.81 29.33
CA THR A 416 22.71 -48.01 30.13
C THR A 416 21.99 -47.54 31.41
N SER A 417 20.69 -47.80 31.56
CA SER A 417 20.06 -48.93 32.29
C SER A 417 20.00 -48.81 33.82
N LYS A 418 18.75 -48.89 34.33
CA LYS A 418 18.31 -49.56 35.59
C LYS A 418 18.88 -48.98 36.90
N SER A 419 18.16 -48.88 38.02
CA SER A 419 16.82 -49.32 38.42
C SER A 419 16.64 -48.92 39.89
N THR A 420 15.41 -48.52 40.27
CA THR A 420 14.71 -48.86 41.54
C THR A 420 15.33 -48.40 42.88
N THR A 421 14.61 -47.95 43.91
CA THR A 421 13.31 -48.41 44.42
C THR A 421 12.80 -47.49 45.56
N LYS A 422 11.48 -47.20 45.58
CA LYS A 422 10.50 -47.22 46.71
C LYS A 422 10.76 -46.38 47.99
N ALA A 423 9.77 -45.86 48.75
CA ALA A 423 8.30 -45.77 48.66
C ALA A 423 7.74 -45.04 49.91
N LYS A 424 6.57 -44.39 49.77
CA LYS A 424 5.37 -44.49 50.64
C LYS A 424 4.27 -43.59 50.02
N LYS A 425 3.28 -44.11 49.27
CA LYS A 425 1.95 -44.66 49.67
C LYS A 425 1.16 -43.66 50.52
N LYS A 426 -0.01 -43.16 50.11
CA LYS A 426 -1.27 -43.92 49.91
C LYS A 426 -2.29 -43.08 49.11
N THR A 427 -2.71 -43.55 47.92
CA THR A 427 -4.02 -44.18 47.55
C THR A 427 -5.17 -43.19 47.35
N LYS A 428 -5.61 -42.97 46.10
CA LYS A 428 -6.53 -43.81 45.25
C LYS A 428 -7.98 -43.65 45.73
N LYS A 429 -9.02 -43.60 44.89
CA LYS A 429 -9.28 -44.05 43.51
C LYS A 429 -10.66 -43.43 43.16
N GLY A 430 -11.08 -43.29 41.92
CA GLY A 430 -10.61 -43.90 40.69
C GLY A 430 -11.42 -43.36 39.51
N THR A 431 -10.80 -43.26 38.33
CA THR A 431 -10.69 -44.29 37.27
C THR A 431 -11.94 -44.32 36.38
N LYS A 432 -11.86 -44.34 35.06
CA LYS A 432 -10.74 -44.45 34.10
C LYS A 432 -11.35 -44.51 32.69
N GLU A 433 -10.53 -44.14 31.69
CA GLU A 433 -10.35 -44.81 30.38
C GLU A 433 -11.51 -44.76 29.35
N SER A 434 -11.28 -44.71 28.04
CA SER A 434 -10.05 -44.85 27.23
C SER A 434 -10.36 -44.55 25.76
N GLU A 435 -9.39 -43.92 25.10
CA GLU A 435 -8.77 -44.24 23.80
C GLU A 435 -9.57 -44.77 22.58
N ALA A 436 -9.31 -44.09 21.44
CA ALA A 436 -8.91 -44.65 20.12
C ALA A 436 -9.97 -45.42 19.29
N SER A 437 -10.01 -45.46 17.94
CA SER A 437 -9.21 -44.89 16.84
C SER A 437 -9.77 -45.42 15.47
N VAL A 438 -9.40 -44.75 14.36
CA VAL A 438 -9.20 -45.26 12.96
C VAL A 438 -10.39 -45.40 11.95
N SER A 439 -10.15 -44.78 10.75
CA SER A 439 -10.58 -45.14 9.36
C SER A 439 -12.07 -45.02 8.95
N SER A 440 -12.52 -44.78 7.71
CA SER A 440 -11.98 -44.43 6.38
C SER A 440 -13.17 -44.39 5.39
N GLN A 441 -13.15 -43.51 4.35
CA GLN A 441 -13.88 -43.61 3.05
C GLN A 441 -15.44 -43.65 3.12
N SER A 442 -16.29 -43.23 2.18
CA SER A 442 -16.25 -42.69 0.80
C SER A 442 -17.71 -42.25 0.44
N ASN A 443 -17.86 -41.58 -0.71
CA ASN A 443 -19.06 -41.45 -1.56
C ASN A 443 -20.09 -40.30 -1.37
N ASN A 444 -19.96 -39.35 -2.31
CA ASN A 444 -21.01 -38.56 -2.97
C ASN A 444 -22.20 -39.41 -3.48
N PRO A 445 -23.43 -38.87 -3.71
CA PRO A 445 -23.68 -37.96 -4.85
C PRO A 445 -24.74 -36.84 -4.69
N SER A 446 -24.48 -35.78 -5.46
CA SER A 446 -25.36 -34.83 -6.18
C SER A 446 -26.89 -34.87 -6.00
N THR A 447 -27.52 -33.69 -5.96
CA THR A 447 -28.57 -33.28 -6.93
C THR A 447 -28.79 -31.76 -6.97
N ASN A 448 -29.05 -31.29 -8.19
CA ASN A 448 -29.34 -29.92 -8.65
C ASN A 448 -30.66 -29.34 -8.14
N GLY A 449 -30.78 -28.02 -8.21
CA GLY A 449 -32.05 -27.32 -8.29
C GLY A 449 -31.92 -25.80 -8.45
N GLN A 450 -32.04 -25.33 -9.70
CA GLN A 450 -32.27 -23.92 -10.11
C GLN A 450 -33.48 -23.32 -9.34
N VAL A 451 -33.69 -22.00 -9.22
CA VAL A 451 -34.30 -21.12 -10.25
C VAL A 451 -34.07 -19.64 -9.88
N ALA A 452 -33.91 -18.82 -10.91
CA ALA A 452 -33.78 -17.35 -10.91
C ALA A 452 -35.07 -16.58 -10.54
N THR A 453 -34.95 -15.28 -10.24
CA THR A 453 -35.86 -14.25 -10.79
C THR A 453 -35.33 -12.83 -10.52
N ASN A 454 -35.40 -12.01 -11.57
CA ASN A 454 -35.16 -10.57 -11.61
C ASN A 454 -36.32 -9.77 -10.97
N ALA A 455 -36.07 -8.54 -10.50
CA ALA A 455 -36.95 -7.39 -10.76
C ALA A 455 -36.28 -6.04 -10.36
N GLU A 456 -36.66 -5.02 -11.10
CA GLU A 456 -36.11 -3.67 -11.24
C GLU A 456 -36.67 -2.63 -10.24
N ILE A 457 -35.79 -1.67 -9.89
CA ILE A 457 -35.95 -0.20 -9.82
C ILE A 457 -37.30 0.42 -9.34
N GLN A 458 -37.26 1.28 -8.31
CA GLN A 458 -37.52 2.75 -8.37
C GLN A 458 -37.83 3.40 -7.00
N ASN A 459 -37.37 4.66 -6.90
CA ASN A 459 -37.30 5.56 -5.75
C ASN A 459 -38.66 6.10 -5.29
N LEU A 460 -38.74 6.49 -4.01
CA LEU A 460 -39.39 7.73 -3.57
C LEU A 460 -38.76 8.27 -2.28
N THR A 461 -38.43 9.56 -2.33
CA THR A 461 -37.85 10.44 -1.32
C THR A 461 -38.88 10.91 -0.29
N THR A 462 -38.49 11.07 1.00
CA THR A 462 -38.53 12.36 1.74
C THR A 462 -38.00 12.26 3.18
N ASN A 463 -37.18 13.26 3.54
CA ASN A 463 -36.93 13.91 4.85
C ASN A 463 -36.13 13.19 5.96
N VAL A 464 -34.98 13.81 6.28
CA VAL A 464 -34.01 13.53 7.34
C VAL A 464 -34.59 13.92 8.73
N PRO A 465 -34.53 13.00 9.69
CA PRO A 465 -33.57 13.08 10.80
C PRO A 465 -32.71 11.80 10.91
N GLU A 466 -32.05 11.39 9.82
CA GLU A 466 -31.34 10.12 9.70
C GLU A 466 -29.85 10.18 10.10
N CYS A 467 -29.56 10.34 11.40
CA CYS A 467 -28.26 9.90 11.93
C CYS A 467 -28.43 8.82 13.00
N ASP A 468 -29.38 9.00 13.93
CA ASP A 468 -29.65 8.01 14.98
C ASP A 468 -30.45 6.78 14.49
N ASP A 469 -31.40 6.95 13.56
CA ASP A 469 -32.24 5.85 13.06
C ASP A 469 -31.46 4.83 12.21
N LEU A 470 -30.41 5.27 11.51
CA LEU A 470 -29.54 4.36 10.76
C LEU A 470 -28.66 3.51 11.71
N GLU A 471 -28.22 4.06 12.84
CA GLU A 471 -27.47 3.29 13.84
C GLU A 471 -28.39 2.35 14.63
N ARG A 472 -29.57 2.82 15.01
CA ARG A 472 -30.60 2.03 15.71
C ARG A 472 -31.03 0.84 14.85
N SER A 473 -31.31 1.06 13.57
CA SER A 473 -31.68 -0.01 12.62
C SER A 473 -30.55 -1.02 12.39
N LYS A 474 -29.28 -0.58 12.35
CA LYS A 474 -28.11 -1.48 12.30
C LYS A 474 -27.97 -2.32 13.57
N LYS A 475 -28.20 -1.74 14.75
CA LYS A 475 -28.18 -2.47 16.05
C LYS A 475 -29.29 -3.51 16.12
N ILE A 476 -30.51 -3.17 15.71
CA ILE A 476 -31.65 -4.10 15.65
C ILE A 476 -31.34 -5.27 14.70
N LYS A 477 -30.80 -5.01 13.49
CA LYS A 477 -30.42 -6.07 12.55
C LYS A 477 -29.36 -7.02 13.12
N LYS A 478 -28.36 -6.50 13.85
CA LYS A 478 -27.34 -7.32 14.51
C LYS A 478 -27.92 -8.18 15.63
N ILE A 479 -28.84 -7.65 16.43
CA ILE A 479 -29.48 -8.41 17.53
C ILE A 479 -30.39 -9.51 16.95
N LYS A 480 -31.21 -9.20 15.94
CA LYS A 480 -32.05 -10.21 15.26
C LYS A 480 -31.23 -11.36 14.67
N SER A 481 -30.10 -11.06 14.02
CA SER A 481 -29.21 -12.10 13.49
C SER A 481 -28.62 -13.00 14.59
N LYS A 482 -28.28 -12.42 15.76
CA LYS A 482 -27.81 -13.22 16.92
C LYS A 482 -28.91 -14.10 17.51
N LEU A 483 -30.15 -13.61 17.59
CA LEU A 483 -31.30 -14.40 18.05
C LEU A 483 -31.60 -15.56 17.09
N GLU A 484 -31.47 -15.36 15.79
CA GLU A 484 -31.65 -16.43 14.79
C GLU A 484 -30.56 -17.51 14.92
N GLN A 485 -29.31 -17.11 15.20
CA GLN A 485 -28.23 -18.06 15.51
C GLN A 485 -28.50 -18.85 16.79
N ILE A 486 -29.05 -18.22 17.82
CA ILE A 486 -29.43 -18.89 19.07
C ILE A 486 -30.60 -19.85 18.84
N SER A 487 -31.58 -19.49 18.01
CA SER A 487 -32.69 -20.38 17.63
C SER A 487 -32.17 -21.67 16.97
N LYS A 488 -31.22 -21.54 16.04
CA LYS A 488 -30.57 -22.70 15.40
C LYS A 488 -29.78 -23.55 16.41
N LEU A 489 -29.12 -22.92 17.39
CA LEU A 489 -28.45 -23.66 18.48
C LEU A 489 -29.45 -24.40 19.38
N LYS A 490 -30.62 -23.82 19.67
CA LYS A 490 -31.70 -24.48 20.42
C LYS A 490 -32.29 -25.66 19.65
N GLU A 491 -32.48 -25.54 18.34
CA GLU A 491 -32.92 -26.66 17.49
C GLU A 491 -31.92 -27.81 17.51
N LEU A 492 -30.61 -27.51 17.48
CA LEU A 492 -29.56 -28.52 17.60
C LEU A 492 -29.50 -29.17 18.98
N LEU A 493 -29.82 -28.42 20.05
CA LEU A 493 -29.96 -28.94 21.42
C LEU A 493 -31.15 -29.90 21.52
N VAL A 494 -32.30 -29.54 20.94
CA VAL A 494 -33.51 -30.38 20.90
C VAL A 494 -33.31 -31.62 20.04
N ALA A 495 -32.51 -31.52 18.97
CA ALA A 495 -32.07 -32.65 18.16
C ALA A 495 -31.03 -33.55 18.84
N GLY A 496 -30.73 -33.32 20.13
CA GLY A 496 -29.89 -34.20 20.96
C GLY A 496 -28.38 -34.08 20.73
N LYS A 497 -27.91 -33.03 20.03
CA LYS A 497 -26.46 -32.80 19.85
C LYS A 497 -25.85 -32.14 21.08
N GLN A 498 -24.68 -32.63 21.49
CA GLN A 498 -23.89 -31.98 22.55
C GLN A 498 -23.32 -30.65 22.05
N LEU A 499 -23.67 -29.55 22.72
CA LEU A 499 -23.15 -28.21 22.44
C LEU A 499 -21.98 -27.89 23.37
N GLU A 500 -21.01 -27.14 22.87
CA GLU A 500 -19.87 -26.66 23.68
C GLU A 500 -20.33 -25.62 24.73
N ILE A 501 -19.57 -25.47 25.82
CA ILE A 501 -19.88 -24.56 26.94
C ILE A 501 -20.13 -23.12 26.44
N ASN A 502 -19.36 -22.67 25.45
CA ASN A 502 -19.52 -21.35 24.84
C ASN A 502 -20.83 -21.17 24.07
N GLN A 503 -21.42 -22.24 23.53
CA GLN A 503 -22.70 -22.22 22.82
C GLN A 503 -23.87 -22.21 23.81
N LEU A 504 -23.75 -22.95 24.92
CA LEU A 504 -24.71 -22.92 26.02
C LEU A 504 -24.77 -21.54 26.68
N ASP A 505 -23.63 -20.87 26.86
CA ASP A 505 -23.60 -19.50 27.39
C ASP A 505 -24.17 -18.46 26.42
N LYS A 506 -24.15 -18.70 25.11
CA LYS A 506 -24.87 -17.87 24.12
C LYS A 506 -26.38 -18.03 24.24
N ILE A 507 -26.87 -19.26 24.47
CA ILE A 507 -28.30 -19.53 24.71
C ILE A 507 -28.77 -18.84 26.00
N LYS A 508 -27.97 -18.83 27.07
CA LYS A 508 -28.32 -18.12 28.32
C LYS A 508 -28.49 -16.62 28.15
N LYS A 509 -27.74 -15.99 27.23
CA LYS A 509 -27.80 -14.54 26.96
C LYS A 509 -28.97 -14.12 26.06
N GLU A 510 -29.83 -15.05 25.67
CA GLU A 510 -30.98 -14.78 24.81
C GLU A 510 -31.99 -13.83 25.47
N ALA A 511 -32.29 -14.01 26.76
CA ALA A 511 -33.22 -13.16 27.49
C ALA A 511 -32.76 -11.68 27.50
N ASP A 512 -31.45 -11.46 27.69
CA ASP A 512 -30.85 -10.12 27.65
C ASP A 512 -30.93 -9.50 26.25
N LEU A 513 -30.74 -10.30 25.20
CA LEU A 513 -30.83 -9.83 23.81
C LEU A 513 -32.26 -9.50 23.39
N ILE A 514 -33.26 -10.23 23.88
CA ILE A 514 -34.68 -9.93 23.65
C ILE A 514 -35.04 -8.62 24.36
N LYS A 515 -34.62 -8.45 25.62
CA LYS A 515 -34.85 -7.21 26.36
C LYS A 515 -34.19 -5.99 25.71
N GLN A 516 -32.96 -6.13 25.21
CA GLN A 516 -32.28 -5.08 24.44
C GLN A 516 -32.99 -4.79 23.10
N LEU A 517 -33.61 -5.79 22.47
CA LEU A 517 -34.38 -5.59 21.25
C LEU A 517 -35.69 -4.84 21.51
N GLU A 518 -36.36 -5.11 22.62
CA GLU A 518 -37.56 -4.40 23.06
C GLU A 518 -37.25 -2.95 23.44
N GLU A 519 -36.18 -2.69 24.19
CA GLU A 519 -35.73 -1.33 24.51
C GLU A 519 -35.32 -0.54 23.26
N LEU A 520 -34.75 -1.20 22.25
CA LEU A 520 -34.43 -0.59 20.97
C LEU A 520 -35.63 -0.52 20.01
N ALA A 521 -36.78 -1.08 20.33
CA ALA A 521 -38.01 -1.00 19.51
C ALA A 521 -39.03 0.04 20.04
N LEU A 522 -38.83 0.54 21.27
CA LEU A 522 -39.63 1.55 21.98
C LEU A 522 -39.14 2.98 21.72
#